data_AF-A0A3E1NKE1-F1
#
_entry.id   AF-A0A3E1NKE1-F1
#
_cell.length_a   1.000
_cell.length_b   1.000
_cell.length_c   1.000
_cell.angle_alpha   90.00
_cell.angle_beta   90.00
_cell.angle_gamma   90.00
#
_symmetry.space_group_name_H-M   'P 1'
#
loop_
_entity.id
_entity.type
_entity.pdbx_description
1 polymer ?
#
loop_
_entity_poly.entity_id
_entity_poly.type
_entity_poly.pdbx_seq_one_letter_code
_entity_poly.pdbx_strand_id
1 'polypeptide(L)'
;MGLFNLKDIRNHPRRSAFDLSSKVAFSAKSGELLPIKWYFTMPGDKFTLKRQHFTRTQPVNTSAYTRIREYYDWFWVPLHLLWRNAPEVISQMQSNVQHAGSQTSALTLGNFLPTITSEQLNLVFTRLYQKTNYFGFDRADLAYKLVQYLRFGNANSGASKNYGTSISLSDASYSQKYRFNLNLSVFPFLAYKKFCQDYFRYSQWQNSSPYLWNIDYYTGAQQQLFSSIPASGDTYWGNNTMFDLEYCNWNKDMFMGVLPDT
;
A
#
# COMPACT_ATOMS: atom_id res chain seq x y z
N MET A 1 -3.49 50.94 9.02
CA MET A 1 -3.34 50.26 7.72
C MET A 1 -1.90 49.75 7.67
N GLY A 2 -1.68 48.50 8.11
CA GLY A 2 -0.34 47.97 8.34
C GLY A 2 0.34 47.56 7.04
N LEU A 3 1.45 48.21 6.70
CA LEU A 3 2.21 48.10 5.44
C LEU A 3 2.91 46.73 5.23
N PHE A 4 2.76 45.79 6.16
CA PHE A 4 3.36 44.45 6.12
C PHE A 4 2.37 43.40 6.61
N ASN A 5 1.39 43.07 5.78
CA ASN A 5 0.57 41.90 6.02
C ASN A 5 1.33 40.67 5.49
N LEU A 6 1.67 39.71 6.35
CA LEU A 6 2.39 38.48 5.96
C LEU A 6 1.71 37.69 4.81
N LYS A 7 0.42 37.95 4.57
CA LYS A 7 -0.32 37.40 3.42
C LYS A 7 0.20 37.94 2.06
N ASP A 8 0.70 39.17 2.02
CA ASP A 8 1.20 39.82 0.79
C ASP A 8 2.66 39.44 0.47
N ILE A 9 3.38 38.87 1.44
CA ILE A 9 4.75 38.32 1.28
C ILE A 9 4.71 36.86 0.78
N ARG A 10 3.52 36.30 0.50
CA ARG A 10 3.43 34.94 -0.03
C ARG A 10 3.74 34.93 -1.52
N ASN A 11 4.79 34.22 -1.88
CA ASN A 11 5.08 33.89 -3.26
C ASN A 11 3.92 33.03 -3.79
N HIS A 12 3.04 33.62 -4.61
CA HIS A 12 1.97 32.90 -5.31
C HIS A 12 2.42 32.68 -6.76
N PRO A 13 3.24 31.66 -7.04
CA PRO A 13 3.68 31.40 -8.40
C PRO A 13 2.45 31.11 -9.25
N ARG A 14 2.23 31.92 -10.29
CA ARG A 14 1.09 31.80 -11.22
C ARG A 14 0.95 30.40 -11.83
N ARG A 15 2.06 29.65 -11.93
CA ARG A 15 2.10 28.26 -12.36
C ARG A 15 3.29 27.57 -11.72
N SER A 16 3.04 26.44 -11.05
CA SER A 16 4.09 25.51 -10.63
C SER A 16 3.88 24.20 -11.38
N ALA A 17 4.91 23.73 -12.08
CA ALA A 17 4.87 22.48 -12.82
C ALA A 17 6.11 21.67 -12.48
N PHE A 18 5.90 20.43 -12.05
CA PHE A 18 6.97 19.51 -11.68
C PHE A 18 6.92 18.30 -12.62
N ASP A 19 8.06 17.95 -13.20
CA ASP A 19 8.19 16.70 -13.93
C ASP A 19 8.46 15.56 -12.95
N LEU A 20 7.48 14.67 -12.81
CA LEU A 20 7.54 13.48 -11.97
C LEU A 20 7.75 12.21 -12.80
N SER A 21 8.20 12.34 -14.05
CA SER A 21 8.45 11.19 -14.93
C SER A 21 9.55 10.28 -14.37
N SER A 22 9.34 8.96 -14.43
CA SER A 22 10.38 8.01 -14.04
C SER A 22 10.22 6.70 -14.80
N LYS A 23 11.37 6.03 -15.03
CA LYS A 23 11.42 4.68 -15.58
C LYS A 23 11.40 3.68 -14.43
N VAL A 24 10.48 2.71 -14.49
CA VAL A 24 10.35 1.65 -13.51
C VAL A 24 10.57 0.32 -14.21
N ALA A 25 11.58 -0.44 -13.77
CA ALA A 25 11.81 -1.81 -14.21
C ALA A 25 11.38 -2.78 -13.09
N PHE A 26 10.62 -3.80 -13.47
CA PHE A 26 10.14 -4.84 -12.56
C PHE A 26 9.81 -6.12 -13.34
N SER A 27 9.63 -7.21 -12.60
CA SER A 27 9.22 -8.52 -13.13
C SER A 27 7.92 -8.93 -12.45
N ALA A 28 6.90 -9.24 -13.22
CA ALA A 28 5.59 -9.63 -12.70
C ALA A 28 5.31 -11.11 -12.95
N LYS A 29 4.53 -11.72 -12.05
CA LYS A 29 3.88 -13.00 -12.36
C LYS A 29 2.48 -12.72 -12.93
N SER A 30 2.01 -13.61 -13.80
CA SER A 30 0.65 -13.54 -14.32
C SER A 30 -0.38 -13.52 -13.18
N GLY A 31 -1.35 -12.59 -13.27
CA GLY A 31 -2.46 -12.47 -12.34
C GLY A 31 -2.17 -11.64 -11.08
N GLU A 32 -0.93 -11.21 -10.82
CA GLU A 32 -0.64 -10.35 -9.67
C GLU A 32 -1.09 -8.90 -9.93
N LEU A 33 -1.69 -8.26 -8.92
CA LEU A 33 -1.97 -6.83 -8.93
C LEU A 33 -0.78 -6.09 -8.31
N LEU A 34 0.00 -5.39 -9.14
CA LEU A 34 1.25 -4.78 -8.69
C LEU A 34 1.16 -3.24 -8.72
N PRO A 35 1.45 -2.55 -7.60
CA PRO A 35 1.54 -1.09 -7.61
C PRO A 35 2.86 -0.65 -8.25
N ILE A 36 2.82 0.01 -9.40
CA ILE A 36 4.06 0.40 -10.10
C ILE A 36 4.59 1.74 -9.58
N LYS A 37 3.68 2.65 -9.24
CA LYS A 37 3.98 4.02 -8.90
C LYS A 37 2.84 4.66 -8.13
N TRP A 38 3.16 5.48 -7.15
CA TRP A 38 2.18 6.25 -6.38
C TRP A 38 2.75 7.63 -6.03
N TYR A 39 1.87 8.59 -5.80
CA TYR A 39 2.20 9.95 -5.39
C TYR A 39 1.16 10.49 -4.43
N PHE A 40 1.59 11.31 -3.47
CA PHE A 40 0.67 12.21 -2.79
C PHE A 40 0.31 13.35 -3.73
N THR A 41 -0.98 13.64 -3.80
CA THR A 41 -1.54 14.72 -4.62
C THR A 41 -2.12 15.77 -3.69
N MET A 42 -1.84 17.04 -3.95
CA MET A 42 -2.45 18.14 -3.20
C MET A 42 -3.80 18.51 -3.82
N PRO A 43 -4.77 18.98 -3.01
CA PRO A 43 -6.02 19.51 -3.55
C PRO A 43 -5.77 20.64 -4.56
N GLY A 44 -6.33 20.51 -5.77
CA GLY A 44 -6.16 21.47 -6.86
C GLY A 44 -5.04 21.15 -7.86
N ASP A 45 -4.21 20.14 -7.58
CA ASP A 45 -3.21 19.67 -8.54
C ASP A 45 -3.85 19.10 -9.81
N LYS A 46 -3.21 19.33 -10.95
CA LYS A 46 -3.61 18.78 -12.24
C LYS A 46 -2.55 17.79 -12.73
N PHE A 47 -2.92 16.52 -12.82
CA PHE A 47 -2.04 15.45 -13.31
C PHE A 47 -2.29 15.16 -14.79
N THR A 48 -1.21 15.15 -15.57
CA THR A 48 -1.21 14.65 -16.95
C THR A 48 -0.33 13.42 -17.03
N LEU A 49 -0.97 12.25 -17.19
CA LEU A 49 -0.29 10.96 -17.17
C LEU A 49 -0.15 10.42 -18.59
N LYS A 50 1.08 10.09 -18.99
CA LYS A 50 1.39 9.39 -20.24
C LYS A 50 2.17 8.13 -19.92
N ARG A 51 1.74 7.00 -20.47
CA ARG A 51 2.35 5.68 -20.22
C ARG A 51 3.02 5.17 -21.49
N GLN A 52 4.27 4.78 -21.37
CA GLN A 52 4.99 3.96 -22.35
C GLN A 52 5.53 2.74 -21.60
N HIS A 53 5.33 1.55 -22.15
CA HIS A 53 5.76 0.31 -21.55
C HIS A 53 6.31 -0.62 -22.63
N PHE A 54 7.21 -1.49 -22.20
CA PHE A 54 7.78 -2.53 -23.03
C PHE A 54 8.08 -3.71 -22.13
N THR A 55 7.48 -4.86 -22.45
CA THR A 55 7.58 -6.07 -21.64
C THR A 55 8.12 -7.24 -22.43
N ARG A 56 8.75 -8.15 -21.70
CA ARG A 56 9.34 -9.38 -22.24
C ARG A 56 8.92 -10.53 -21.34
N THR A 57 8.54 -11.65 -21.95
CA THR A 57 8.31 -12.90 -21.22
C THR A 57 9.63 -13.63 -21.01
N GLN A 58 9.67 -14.51 -20.01
CA GLN A 58 10.76 -15.47 -19.91
C GLN A 58 10.81 -16.35 -21.17
N PRO A 59 11.99 -16.81 -21.62
CA PRO A 59 12.08 -17.76 -22.72
C PRO A 59 11.20 -18.99 -22.48
N VAL A 60 10.39 -19.32 -23.48
CA VAL A 60 9.50 -20.48 -23.48
C VAL A 60 10.17 -21.66 -24.18
N ASN A 61 9.85 -22.89 -23.74
CA ASN A 61 10.42 -24.11 -24.32
C ASN A 61 9.90 -24.40 -25.75
N THR A 62 8.76 -23.82 -26.13
CA THR A 62 8.09 -24.02 -27.41
C THR A 62 7.83 -22.68 -28.11
N SER A 63 7.36 -22.72 -29.35
CA SER A 63 6.96 -21.50 -30.07
C SER A 63 5.81 -20.78 -29.34
N ALA A 64 5.75 -19.46 -29.52
CA ALA A 64 4.73 -18.63 -28.89
C ALA A 64 3.32 -19.08 -29.29
N TYR A 65 2.57 -19.62 -28.34
CA TYR A 65 1.24 -20.19 -28.56
C TYR A 65 0.11 -19.15 -28.37
N THR A 66 0.22 -18.29 -27.35
CA THR A 66 -0.82 -17.31 -26.99
C THR A 66 -0.25 -15.93 -26.74
N ARG A 67 -1.09 -14.92 -26.90
CA ARG A 67 -0.78 -13.52 -26.57
C ARG A 67 -1.18 -13.23 -25.13
N ILE A 68 -0.30 -12.56 -24.39
CA ILE A 68 -0.58 -12.05 -23.05
C ILE A 68 -1.06 -10.60 -23.17
N ARG A 69 -2.09 -10.24 -22.40
CA ARG A 69 -2.55 -8.86 -22.27
C ARG A 69 -2.10 -8.29 -20.93
N GLU A 70 -1.58 -7.08 -20.96
CA GLU A 70 -1.21 -6.32 -19.77
C GLU A 70 -2.07 -5.07 -19.68
N TYR A 71 -2.60 -4.83 -18.47
CA TYR A 71 -3.40 -3.66 -18.16
C TYR A 71 -2.63 -2.79 -17.18
N TYR A 72 -2.63 -1.48 -17.41
CA TYR A 72 -2.12 -0.52 -16.45
C TYR A 72 -3.15 0.59 -16.29
N ASP A 73 -3.69 0.69 -15.09
CA ASP A 73 -4.73 1.64 -14.75
C ASP A 73 -4.22 2.62 -13.70
N TRP A 74 -4.80 3.81 -13.70
CA TRP A 74 -4.48 4.87 -12.75
C TRP A 74 -5.70 5.11 -11.88
N PHE A 75 -5.50 4.97 -10.58
CA PHE A 75 -6.53 5.20 -9.59
C PHE A 75 -6.18 6.44 -8.76
N TRP A 76 -7.20 7.21 -8.41
CA TRP A 76 -7.10 8.29 -7.46
C TRP A 76 -7.93 7.93 -6.24
N VAL A 77 -7.30 7.94 -5.07
CA VAL A 77 -7.94 7.59 -3.80
C VAL A 77 -7.83 8.79 -2.84
N PRO A 78 -8.95 9.44 -2.49
CA PRO A 78 -8.97 10.46 -1.46
C PRO A 78 -8.54 9.92 -0.10
N LEU A 79 -7.72 10.68 0.64
CA LEU A 79 -7.22 10.26 1.96
C LEU A 79 -8.35 10.04 2.98
N HIS A 80 -9.43 10.81 2.90
CA HIS A 80 -10.57 10.68 3.82
C HIS A 80 -11.32 9.34 3.69
N LEU A 81 -11.15 8.61 2.58
CA LEU A 81 -11.70 7.25 2.42
C LEU A 81 -10.84 6.17 3.09
N LEU A 82 -9.55 6.45 3.26
CA LEU A 82 -8.60 5.55 3.93
C LEU A 82 -8.57 5.80 5.44
N TRP A 83 -8.77 7.06 5.82
CA TRP A 83 -8.75 7.52 7.20
C TRP A 83 -9.65 8.73 7.37
N ARG A 84 -10.79 8.55 8.05
CA ARG A 84 -11.80 9.60 8.26
C ARG A 84 -11.23 10.87 8.86
N ASN A 85 -10.29 10.76 9.79
CA ASN A 85 -9.75 11.91 10.51
C ASN A 85 -8.67 12.67 9.71
N ALA A 86 -8.30 12.21 8.51
CA ALA A 86 -7.25 12.83 7.70
C ALA A 86 -7.46 14.34 7.44
N PRO A 87 -8.67 14.83 7.08
CA PRO A 87 -8.87 16.26 6.85
C PRO A 87 -8.64 17.11 8.10
N GLU A 88 -9.10 16.66 9.27
CA GLU A 88 -8.95 17.37 10.55
C GLU A 88 -7.48 17.43 10.99
N VAL A 89 -6.73 16.34 10.79
CA VAL A 89 -5.29 16.28 11.13
C VAL A 89 -4.46 17.15 10.18
N ILE A 90 -4.74 17.09 8.87
CA ILE A 90 -4.00 17.87 7.87
C ILE A 90 -4.26 19.38 8.04
N SER A 91 -5.48 19.76 8.38
CA SER A 91 -5.86 21.16 8.67
C SER A 91 -5.52 21.62 10.08
N GLN A 92 -5.03 20.72 10.94
CA GLN A 92 -4.69 20.97 12.35
C GLN A 92 -5.86 21.49 13.19
N MET A 93 -7.09 21.04 12.91
CA MET A 93 -8.32 21.47 13.59
C MET A 93 -8.57 20.73 14.91
N GLN A 94 -7.57 20.60 15.78
CA GLN A 94 -7.65 19.81 17.01
C GLN A 94 -8.59 20.38 18.08
N SER A 95 -8.85 21.69 18.05
CA SER A 95 -9.73 22.35 19.03
C SER A 95 -11.22 22.17 18.73
N ASN A 96 -11.58 21.82 17.48
CA ASN A 96 -12.96 21.71 17.00
C ASN A 96 -13.17 20.34 16.33
N VAL A 97 -12.95 19.26 17.08
CA VAL A 97 -13.15 17.88 16.60
C VAL A 97 -14.63 17.63 16.35
N GLN A 98 -14.99 17.15 15.16
CA GLN A 98 -16.39 16.90 14.78
C GLN A 98 -16.85 15.46 15.05
N HIS A 99 -16.01 14.67 15.74
CA HIS A 99 -16.19 13.25 15.96
C HIS A 99 -16.32 12.92 17.45
N ALA A 100 -17.33 12.13 17.80
CA ALA A 100 -17.46 11.54 19.14
C ALA A 100 -16.52 10.33 19.27
N GLY A 101 -15.82 10.24 20.40
CA GLY A 101 -14.99 9.08 20.76
C GLY A 101 -15.75 8.04 21.59
N SER A 102 -16.77 8.49 22.32
CA SER A 102 -17.69 7.65 23.07
C SER A 102 -19.06 8.34 23.18
N GLN A 103 -20.01 7.74 23.89
CA GLN A 103 -21.30 8.37 24.19
C GLN A 103 -21.17 9.68 24.99
N THR A 104 -20.07 9.86 25.73
CA THR A 104 -19.89 10.97 26.69
C THR A 104 -18.69 11.86 26.39
N SER A 105 -17.85 11.51 25.41
CA SER A 105 -16.61 12.25 25.11
C SER A 105 -16.37 12.45 23.62
N ALA A 106 -15.78 13.60 23.29
CA ALA A 106 -15.24 13.86 21.96
C ALA A 106 -14.00 13.00 21.69
N LEU A 107 -13.71 12.74 20.43
CA LEU A 107 -12.52 12.01 20.00
C LEU A 107 -11.28 12.88 20.25
N THR A 108 -10.26 12.32 20.92
CA THR A 108 -8.97 13.00 21.06
C THR A 108 -8.17 12.84 19.78
N LEU A 109 -7.96 13.94 19.05
CA LEU A 109 -7.24 13.94 17.78
C LEU A 109 -5.79 14.42 17.97
N GLY A 110 -4.82 13.66 17.46
CA GLY A 110 -3.43 14.09 17.42
C GLY A 110 -3.00 14.70 16.08
N ASN A 111 -1.70 15.02 15.94
CA ASN A 111 -1.14 15.70 14.77
C ASN A 111 -0.32 14.79 13.86
N PHE A 112 -0.27 13.48 14.15
CA PHE A 112 0.59 12.58 13.41
C PHE A 112 -0.15 11.88 12.27
N LEU A 113 0.44 11.93 11.08
CA LEU A 113 0.04 11.06 9.98
C LEU A 113 0.41 9.60 10.30
N PRO A 114 -0.39 8.62 9.85
CA PRO A 114 -0.15 7.21 10.13
C PRO A 114 1.15 6.74 9.46
N THR A 115 2.08 6.26 10.29
CA THR A 115 3.36 5.69 9.83
C THR A 115 3.58 4.27 10.35
N ILE A 116 4.45 3.53 9.66
CA ILE A 116 4.98 2.24 10.06
C ILE A 116 6.51 2.29 9.99
N THR A 117 7.19 1.70 10.96
CA THR A 117 8.65 1.72 10.96
C THR A 117 9.24 0.62 10.10
N SER A 118 10.49 0.79 9.65
CA SER A 118 11.21 -0.25 8.91
C SER A 118 11.40 -1.52 9.75
N GLU A 119 11.58 -1.37 11.06
CA GLU A 119 11.62 -2.48 12.01
C GLU A 119 10.28 -3.19 12.14
N GLN A 120 9.16 -2.46 12.20
CA GLN A 120 7.82 -3.04 12.23
C GLN A 120 7.53 -3.81 10.94
N LEU A 121 7.96 -3.32 9.78
CA LEU A 121 7.88 -4.05 8.51
C LEU A 121 8.72 -5.34 8.54
N ASN A 122 9.94 -5.30 9.11
CA ASN A 122 10.71 -6.52 9.31
C ASN A 122 9.94 -7.54 10.18
N LEU A 123 9.33 -7.08 11.27
CA LEU A 123 8.50 -7.95 12.10
C LEU A 123 7.35 -8.56 11.29
N VAL A 124 6.63 -7.78 10.48
CA VAL A 124 5.58 -8.29 9.58
C VAL A 124 6.10 -9.45 8.72
N PHE A 125 7.27 -9.31 8.08
CA PHE A 125 7.84 -10.38 7.26
C PHE A 125 8.16 -11.64 8.07
N THR A 126 8.72 -11.48 9.28
CA THR A 126 8.97 -12.64 10.15
C THR A 126 7.68 -13.31 10.64
N ARG A 127 6.59 -12.57 10.81
CA ARG A 127 5.28 -13.14 11.21
C ARG A 127 4.56 -13.84 10.06
N LEU A 128 4.76 -13.38 8.83
CA LEU A 128 4.23 -13.99 7.62
C LEU A 128 5.06 -15.15 7.10
N TYR A 129 6.29 -15.32 7.59
CA TYR A 129 7.18 -16.39 7.14
C TYR A 129 6.54 -17.77 7.31
N GLN A 130 6.65 -18.61 6.28
CA GLN A 130 6.04 -19.95 6.19
C GLN A 130 4.50 -19.96 6.19
N LYS A 131 3.82 -18.81 6.24
CA LYS A 131 2.38 -18.73 5.99
C LYS A 131 2.16 -18.64 4.49
N THR A 132 1.34 -19.51 3.95
CA THR A 132 1.07 -19.55 2.51
C THR A 132 -0.16 -18.73 2.15
N ASN A 133 -0.15 -18.17 0.94
CA ASN A 133 -1.32 -17.55 0.32
C ASN A 133 -2.22 -18.62 -0.33
N TYR A 134 -3.37 -18.24 -0.87
CA TYR A 134 -4.34 -19.13 -1.54
C TYR A 134 -3.72 -19.99 -2.66
N PHE A 135 -2.63 -19.53 -3.27
CA PHE A 135 -1.90 -20.24 -4.33
C PHE A 135 -0.67 -21.03 -3.82
N GLY A 136 -0.47 -21.14 -2.52
CA GLY A 136 0.66 -21.88 -1.92
C GLY A 136 1.99 -21.12 -1.84
N PHE A 137 2.04 -19.84 -2.22
CA PHE A 137 3.26 -19.02 -2.11
C PHE A 137 3.45 -18.45 -0.70
N ASP A 138 4.70 -18.34 -0.24
CA ASP A 138 5.06 -17.72 1.04
C ASP A 138 4.62 -16.24 1.06
N ARG A 139 3.79 -15.88 2.03
CA ARG A 139 3.25 -14.53 2.19
C ARG A 139 4.33 -13.52 2.55
N ALA A 140 5.40 -13.93 3.24
CA ALA A 140 6.50 -13.01 3.55
C ALA A 140 7.23 -12.55 2.28
N ASP A 141 7.48 -13.46 1.34
CA ASP A 141 8.14 -13.15 0.07
C ASP A 141 7.26 -12.22 -0.79
N LEU A 142 5.95 -12.44 -0.80
CA LEU A 142 4.99 -11.59 -1.49
C LEU A 142 4.83 -10.21 -0.84
N ALA A 143 4.79 -10.15 0.49
CA ALA A 143 4.70 -8.89 1.23
C ALA A 143 5.95 -8.03 1.00
N TYR A 144 7.14 -8.62 1.02
CA TYR A 144 8.39 -7.90 0.71
C TYR A 144 8.39 -7.37 -0.73
N LYS A 145 7.90 -8.16 -1.69
CA LYS A 145 7.73 -7.73 -3.08
C LYS A 145 6.77 -6.54 -3.19
N LEU A 146 5.64 -6.55 -2.48
CA LEU A 146 4.70 -5.42 -2.43
C LEU A 146 5.36 -4.15 -1.88
N VAL A 147 6.07 -4.26 -0.75
CA VAL A 147 6.81 -3.15 -0.10
C VAL A 147 7.81 -2.52 -1.07
N GLN A 148 8.53 -3.36 -1.82
CA GLN A 148 9.51 -2.88 -2.79
C GLN A 148 8.88 -2.16 -3.98
N TYR A 149 7.72 -2.63 -4.45
CA TYR A 149 6.96 -1.97 -5.52
C TYR A 149 6.29 -0.68 -5.07
N LEU A 150 5.88 -0.59 -3.80
CA LEU A 150 5.48 0.66 -3.17
C LEU A 150 6.67 1.59 -2.85
N ARG A 151 7.91 1.21 -3.19
CA ARG A 151 9.12 2.04 -3.08
C ARG A 151 9.52 2.42 -1.66
N PHE A 152 9.23 1.57 -0.68
CA PHE A 152 9.69 1.76 0.70
C PHE A 152 11.19 1.46 0.85
N GLY A 153 11.76 0.73 -0.11
CA GLY A 153 13.16 0.33 -0.11
C GLY A 153 13.43 -0.90 0.75
N ASN A 154 14.66 -0.99 1.25
CA ASN A 154 15.08 -2.10 2.10
C ASN A 154 14.41 -1.99 3.48
N ALA A 155 13.70 -3.04 3.89
CA ALA A 155 12.98 -3.11 5.16
C ALA A 155 13.24 -4.41 5.95
N ASN A 156 14.19 -5.25 5.51
CA ASN A 156 14.57 -6.46 6.24
C ASN A 156 15.59 -6.09 7.35
N SER A 157 15.62 -6.83 8.44
CA SER A 157 16.75 -6.83 9.39
C SER A 157 17.09 -8.23 9.91
N GLY A 158 16.36 -9.25 9.45
CA GLY A 158 16.56 -10.63 9.84
C GLY A 158 17.93 -11.17 9.40
N ALA A 159 18.42 -12.14 10.18
CA ALA A 159 19.63 -12.91 9.90
C ALA A 159 19.31 -14.31 9.33
N SER A 160 18.07 -14.58 8.95
CA SER A 160 17.60 -15.92 8.57
C SER A 160 17.35 -16.09 7.08
N LYS A 161 16.81 -15.07 6.39
CA LYS A 161 16.41 -15.17 4.97
C LYS A 161 16.36 -13.80 4.28
N ASN A 162 16.70 -13.80 2.98
CA ASN A 162 16.33 -12.73 2.04
C ASN A 162 14.97 -13.06 1.41
N TYR A 163 14.03 -12.12 1.45
CA TYR A 163 12.67 -12.32 0.98
C TYR A 163 12.54 -12.05 -0.52
N GLY A 164 11.80 -12.90 -1.23
CA GLY A 164 11.50 -12.70 -2.66
C GLY A 164 12.70 -12.79 -3.60
N THR A 165 13.80 -13.40 -3.17
CA THR A 165 15.00 -13.61 -3.99
C THR A 165 15.56 -15.01 -3.84
N SER A 166 16.20 -15.53 -4.89
CA SER A 166 16.98 -16.78 -4.84
C SER A 166 18.39 -16.61 -4.26
N ILE A 167 18.80 -15.38 -3.92
CA ILE A 167 20.14 -15.07 -3.43
C ILE A 167 20.24 -15.45 -1.95
N SER A 168 21.21 -16.32 -1.64
CA SER A 168 21.51 -16.73 -0.26
C SER A 168 21.92 -15.53 0.61
N LEU A 169 21.60 -15.58 1.89
CA LEU A 169 22.02 -14.56 2.86
C LEU A 169 23.55 -14.47 3.01
N SER A 170 24.26 -15.55 2.70
CA SER A 170 25.72 -15.61 2.75
C SER A 170 26.42 -14.78 1.68
N ASP A 171 25.69 -14.36 0.64
CA ASP A 171 26.25 -13.55 -0.44
C ASP A 171 26.37 -12.08 0.01
N ALA A 172 27.62 -11.63 0.20
CA ALA A 172 27.92 -10.27 0.64
C ALA A 172 27.59 -9.19 -0.41
N SER A 173 27.34 -9.57 -1.68
CA SER A 173 27.04 -8.62 -2.75
C SER A 173 25.61 -8.06 -2.68
N TYR A 174 24.72 -8.71 -1.92
CA TYR A 174 23.31 -8.37 -1.85
C TYR A 174 22.85 -8.19 -0.41
N SER A 175 22.12 -7.10 -0.14
CA SER A 175 21.53 -6.86 1.18
C SER A 175 20.17 -6.21 1.09
N GLN A 176 19.22 -6.79 1.83
CA GLN A 176 17.90 -6.22 2.07
C GLN A 176 17.80 -5.45 3.38
N LYS A 177 18.94 -5.31 4.09
CA LYS A 177 18.96 -4.70 5.43
C LYS A 177 18.69 -3.21 5.34
N TYR A 178 17.73 -2.71 6.14
CA TYR A 178 17.56 -1.27 6.30
C TYR A 178 18.74 -0.67 7.07
N ARG A 179 19.19 0.52 6.68
CA ARG A 179 20.30 1.23 7.38
C ARG A 179 19.80 2.06 8.55
N PHE A 180 18.63 2.65 8.40
CA PHE A 180 18.00 3.52 9.40
C PHE A 180 16.57 3.07 9.60
N ASN A 181 16.11 3.05 10.86
CA ASN A 181 14.72 2.76 11.19
C ASN A 181 13.87 4.00 10.93
N LEU A 182 13.42 4.16 9.68
CA LEU A 182 12.62 5.31 9.26
C LEU A 182 11.12 5.05 9.46
N ASN A 183 10.37 6.12 9.72
CA ASN A 183 8.91 6.12 9.73
C ASN A 183 8.39 6.33 8.31
N LEU A 184 7.72 5.32 7.78
CA LEU A 184 7.25 5.26 6.41
C LEU A 184 5.73 5.42 6.40
N SER A 185 5.18 6.12 5.42
CA SER A 185 3.73 6.38 5.36
C SER A 185 2.93 5.11 5.11
N VAL A 186 1.80 4.89 5.78
CA VAL A 186 0.97 3.68 5.56
C VAL A 186 -0.02 3.84 4.39
N PHE A 187 -0.32 5.07 3.97
CA PHE A 187 -1.31 5.35 2.92
C PHE A 187 -1.14 4.55 1.61
N PRO A 188 0.07 4.27 1.11
CA PRO A 188 0.23 3.49 -0.12
C PRO A 188 -0.29 2.04 0.02
N PHE A 189 -0.12 1.41 1.18
CA PHE A 189 -0.67 0.07 1.45
C PHE A 189 -2.21 0.10 1.48
N LEU A 190 -2.76 1.11 2.15
CA LEU A 190 -4.20 1.28 2.28
C LEU A 190 -4.85 1.57 0.93
N ALA A 191 -4.28 2.50 0.15
CA ALA A 191 -4.72 2.80 -1.20
C ALA A 191 -4.65 1.56 -2.09
N TYR A 192 -3.58 0.77 -1.96
CA TYR A 192 -3.42 -0.48 -2.68
C TYR A 192 -4.56 -1.46 -2.38
N LYS A 193 -4.82 -1.74 -1.11
CA LYS A 193 -5.91 -2.63 -0.70
C LYS A 193 -7.28 -2.09 -1.07
N LYS A 194 -7.49 -0.77 -1.01
CA LYS A 194 -8.75 -0.13 -1.37
C LYS A 194 -9.11 -0.42 -2.83
N PHE A 195 -8.20 -0.18 -3.77
CA PHE A 195 -8.52 -0.42 -5.18
C PHE A 195 -8.71 -1.92 -5.47
N CYS A 196 -7.91 -2.80 -4.87
CA CYS A 196 -8.07 -4.24 -5.00
C CYS A 196 -9.48 -4.66 -4.60
N GLN A 197 -9.96 -4.12 -3.49
CA GLN A 197 -11.28 -4.44 -2.92
C GLN A 197 -12.44 -3.81 -3.68
N ASP A 198 -12.26 -2.64 -4.29
CA ASP A 198 -13.30 -1.95 -5.04
C ASP A 198 -13.47 -2.50 -6.47
N TYR A 199 -12.37 -2.82 -7.16
CA TYR A 199 -12.40 -3.15 -8.59
C TYR A 199 -12.12 -4.62 -8.92
N PHE A 200 -11.31 -5.31 -8.10
CA PHE A 200 -10.81 -6.65 -8.43
C PHE A 200 -11.38 -7.75 -7.53
N ARG A 201 -12.04 -7.39 -6.42
CA ARG A 201 -12.75 -8.33 -5.56
C ARG A 201 -13.90 -8.96 -6.31
N TYR A 202 -14.05 -10.27 -6.15
CA TYR A 202 -15.21 -10.97 -6.66
C TYR A 202 -16.41 -10.80 -5.72
N SER A 203 -17.21 -9.76 -5.94
CA SER A 203 -18.31 -9.35 -5.04
C SER A 203 -19.38 -10.41 -4.76
N GLN A 204 -19.49 -11.43 -5.63
CA GLN A 204 -20.43 -12.53 -5.44
C GLN A 204 -19.93 -13.59 -4.45
N TRP A 205 -18.61 -13.73 -4.25
CA TRP A 205 -18.02 -14.80 -3.42
C TRP A 205 -17.21 -14.27 -2.24
N GLN A 206 -16.90 -12.96 -2.24
CA GLN A 206 -16.11 -12.33 -1.20
C GLN A 206 -16.86 -11.15 -0.61
N ASN A 207 -17.01 -11.18 0.71
CA ASN A 207 -17.53 -10.07 1.48
C ASN A 207 -16.53 -8.90 1.49
N SER A 208 -17.05 -7.72 1.82
CA SER A 208 -16.22 -6.56 2.03
C SER A 208 -15.44 -6.66 3.33
N SER A 209 -14.13 -6.39 3.28
CA SER A 209 -13.22 -6.43 4.43
C SER A 209 -12.59 -5.06 4.73
N PRO A 210 -13.36 -4.06 5.23
CA PRO A 210 -12.90 -2.67 5.39
C PRO A 210 -11.61 -2.50 6.18
N TYR A 211 -11.33 -3.39 7.12
CA TYR A 211 -10.13 -3.40 7.96
C TYR A 211 -8.81 -3.57 7.18
N LEU A 212 -8.84 -3.88 5.89
CA LEU A 212 -7.63 -3.99 5.05
C LEU A 212 -7.11 -2.63 4.55
N TRP A 213 -7.99 -1.64 4.39
CA TRP A 213 -7.65 -0.33 3.81
C TRP A 213 -8.11 0.85 4.66
N ASN A 214 -9.02 0.63 5.60
CA ASN A 214 -9.55 1.68 6.46
C ASN A 214 -8.92 1.57 7.85
N ILE A 215 -8.33 2.68 8.32
CA ILE A 215 -7.71 2.83 9.63
C ILE A 215 -8.44 3.83 10.53
N ASP A 216 -9.77 3.92 10.46
CA ASP A 216 -10.59 4.84 11.25
C ASP A 216 -10.40 4.70 12.78
N TYR A 217 -9.91 3.55 13.23
CA TYR A 217 -9.54 3.31 14.63
C TYR A 217 -8.27 4.08 15.07
N TYR A 218 -7.49 4.63 14.13
CA TYR A 218 -6.32 5.44 14.43
C TYR A 218 -6.69 6.92 14.59
N THR A 219 -6.27 7.53 15.70
CA THR A 219 -6.65 8.91 16.06
C THR A 219 -5.53 9.93 15.86
N GLY A 220 -4.35 9.52 15.38
CA GLY A 220 -3.20 10.41 15.20
C GLY A 220 -2.51 10.83 16.49
N ALA A 221 -2.89 10.29 17.65
CA ALA A 221 -2.30 10.59 18.96
C ALA A 221 -0.87 10.04 19.12
N GLN A 222 -0.59 8.91 18.47
CA GLN A 222 0.75 8.31 18.38
C GLN A 222 1.22 8.38 16.94
N GLN A 223 2.54 8.42 16.71
CA GLN A 223 3.08 8.53 15.34
C GLN A 223 2.96 7.22 14.53
N GLN A 224 3.13 6.08 15.20
CA GLN A 224 3.06 4.76 14.58
C GLN A 224 1.60 4.28 14.59
N LEU A 225 1.16 3.70 13.48
CA LEU A 225 -0.17 3.10 13.36
C LEU A 225 -0.34 1.94 14.35
N PHE A 226 0.71 1.14 14.50
CA PHE A 226 0.76 0.03 15.45
C PHE A 226 1.64 0.44 16.63
N SER A 227 1.09 0.43 17.84
CA SER A 227 1.89 0.57 19.07
C SER A 227 2.78 -0.66 19.27
N SER A 228 2.26 -1.85 18.95
CA SER A 228 3.02 -3.08 18.76
C SER A 228 2.41 -3.89 17.61
N ILE A 229 3.27 -4.62 16.88
CA ILE A 229 2.81 -5.51 15.81
C ILE A 229 2.18 -6.76 16.44
N PRO A 230 0.96 -7.20 16.00
CA PRO A 230 0.26 -8.35 16.57
C PRO A 230 1.15 -9.58 16.73
N ALA A 231 1.03 -10.29 17.86
CA ALA A 231 1.85 -11.45 18.21
C ALA A 231 1.83 -12.54 17.11
N SER A 232 2.84 -13.42 17.02
CA SER A 232 2.94 -14.41 15.94
C SER A 232 1.78 -15.40 15.91
N GLY A 233 1.24 -15.75 17.08
CA GLY A 233 0.06 -16.60 17.26
C GLY A 233 -1.28 -15.88 17.13
N ASP A 234 -1.28 -14.58 16.84
CA ASP A 234 -2.51 -13.79 16.69
C ASP A 234 -3.28 -14.22 15.44
N THR A 235 -4.60 -14.27 15.55
CA THR A 235 -5.52 -14.58 14.44
C THR A 235 -5.44 -13.54 13.32
N TYR A 236 -4.92 -12.34 13.59
CA TYR A 236 -4.59 -11.31 12.60
C TYR A 236 -3.80 -11.87 11.42
N TRP A 237 -2.83 -12.76 11.67
CA TRP A 237 -1.99 -13.35 10.61
C TRP A 237 -2.64 -14.53 9.91
N GLY A 238 -3.76 -15.05 10.42
CA GLY A 238 -4.49 -16.17 9.83
C GLY A 238 -5.19 -15.76 8.52
N ASN A 239 -5.65 -14.51 8.45
CA ASN A 239 -6.39 -13.98 7.30
C ASN A 239 -5.52 -13.02 6.48
N ASN A 240 -6.09 -12.56 5.37
CA ASN A 240 -5.52 -11.50 4.55
C ASN A 240 -5.32 -10.23 5.40
N THR A 241 -4.17 -9.58 5.24
CA THR A 241 -3.74 -8.38 5.95
C THR A 241 -3.46 -7.25 4.96
N MET A 242 -3.22 -6.03 5.46
CA MET A 242 -2.87 -4.88 4.60
C MET A 242 -1.55 -5.08 3.82
N PHE A 243 -0.70 -6.02 4.25
CA PHE A 243 0.63 -6.25 3.68
C PHE A 243 0.66 -7.33 2.60
N ASP A 244 -0.44 -8.06 2.39
CA ASP A 244 -0.45 -9.15 1.42
C ASP A 244 -0.64 -8.65 -0.02
N LEU A 245 0.03 -9.32 -0.95
CA LEU A 245 -0.18 -9.11 -2.37
C LEU A 245 -1.51 -9.76 -2.82
N GLU A 246 -2.21 -9.06 -3.71
CA GLU A 246 -3.53 -9.45 -4.22
C GLU A 246 -3.40 -9.88 -5.68
N TYR A 247 -4.42 -10.60 -6.13
CA TYR A 247 -4.47 -11.17 -7.46
C TYR A 247 -5.75 -10.76 -8.16
N CYS A 248 -5.64 -10.55 -9.48
CA CYS A 248 -6.78 -10.33 -10.34
C CYS A 248 -7.40 -11.68 -10.68
N ASN A 249 -8.70 -11.79 -10.46
CA ASN A 249 -9.45 -12.93 -10.96
C ASN A 249 -9.58 -12.87 -12.49
N TRP A 250 -9.72 -14.04 -13.11
CA TRP A 250 -10.05 -14.09 -14.53
C TRP A 250 -11.46 -13.56 -14.78
N ASN A 251 -11.72 -13.06 -15.98
CA ASN A 251 -13.05 -12.61 -16.36
C ASN A 251 -14.07 -13.75 -16.17
N LYS A 252 -15.29 -13.37 -15.80
CA LYS A 252 -16.40 -14.31 -15.61
C LYS A 252 -16.55 -15.17 -16.87
N ASP A 253 -16.41 -16.46 -16.67
CA ASP A 253 -16.62 -17.51 -17.66
C ASP A 253 -17.63 -18.51 -17.09
N MET A 254 -18.12 -19.45 -17.90
CA MET A 254 -19.11 -20.46 -17.49
C MET A 254 -18.74 -21.20 -16.20
N PHE A 255 -17.45 -21.39 -15.89
CA PHE A 255 -17.01 -22.02 -14.64
C PHE A 255 -16.77 -21.04 -13.48
N MET A 256 -16.40 -19.80 -13.77
CA MET A 256 -16.06 -18.78 -12.77
C MET A 256 -17.23 -17.84 -12.45
N GLY A 257 -18.31 -17.91 -13.23
CA GLY A 257 -19.50 -17.07 -13.13
C GLY A 257 -20.75 -17.78 -12.59
N VAL A 258 -20.71 -19.10 -12.41
CA VAL A 258 -21.79 -19.87 -11.76
C VAL A 258 -21.74 -19.59 -10.27
N LEU A 259 -22.88 -19.27 -9.66
CA LEU A 259 -22.98 -19.12 -8.21
C LEU A 259 -22.83 -20.51 -7.56
N PRO A 260 -22.22 -20.63 -6.37
CA PRO A 260 -22.35 -21.86 -5.61
C PRO A 260 -23.85 -22.03 -5.30
N ASP A 261 -24.43 -23.16 -5.70
CA ASP A 261 -25.77 -23.53 -5.24
C ASP A 261 -25.77 -23.51 -3.71
N THR A 262 -26.77 -22.84 -3.14
CA THR A 262 -26.98 -22.74 -1.69
C THR A 262 -27.15 -24.11 -1.05
#